data_AF-A0A9P1M8N4-F1
#
_entry.id   AF-A0A9P1M8N4-F1
#
_cell.length_a   1.000
_cell.length_b   1.000
_cell.length_c   1.000
_cell.angle_alpha   90.00
_cell.angle_beta   90.00
_cell.angle_gamma   90.00
#
_symmetry.space_group_name_H-M   'P 1'
#
loop_
_entity.id
_entity.type
_entity.pdbx_description
1 polymer ?
#
loop_
_entity_poly.entity_id
_entity_poly.type
_entity_poly.pdbx_seq_one_letter_code
_entity_poly.pdbx_strand_id
1 'polypeptide(L)'
;MTGVASRWNKLHRILNLRVGPGAAVLPNTITRIHLEFASKAGAGHVGPRKFWQDCVRRLKYHNPAVPMIINRTTSADGPAKMTLYFKKPDAQTPADAPARVVELDIKGKRSDAILDVFMRETSAEPVAPTPEEEEAFAQFEKLDKLADYDRTRMKKMLDEERKAKAMLRRAKAGASA
;
A
#
# COMPACT_ATOMS: atom_id res chain seq x y z
N MET A 1 12.81 -23.10 12.06
CA MET A 1 11.45 -23.20 11.47
C MET A 1 10.54 -22.16 12.11
N THR A 2 9.74 -21.43 11.35
CA THR A 2 8.76 -20.49 11.91
C THR A 2 7.48 -21.24 12.32
N GLY A 3 6.96 -20.95 13.52
CA GLY A 3 5.74 -21.58 14.03
C GLY A 3 4.49 -21.27 13.20
N VAL A 4 3.50 -22.16 13.22
CA VAL A 4 2.22 -22.01 12.49
C VAL A 4 1.51 -20.70 12.87
N ALA A 5 1.39 -20.41 14.17
CA ALA A 5 0.73 -19.19 14.66
C ALA A 5 1.41 -17.89 14.17
N SER A 6 2.74 -17.88 14.10
CA SER A 6 3.49 -16.73 13.57
C SER A 6 3.20 -16.49 12.08
N ARG A 7 3.04 -17.57 11.31
CA ARG A 7 2.65 -17.50 9.89
C ARG A 7 1.20 -17.05 9.74
N TRP A 8 0.30 -17.59 10.56
CA TRP A 8 -1.11 -17.20 10.59
C TRP A 8 -1.28 -15.70 10.83
N ASN A 9 -0.63 -15.14 11.86
CA ASN A 9 -0.74 -13.70 12.16
C ASN A 9 -0.26 -12.82 11.00
N LYS A 10 0.79 -13.25 10.27
CA LYS A 10 1.27 -12.53 9.07
C LYS A 10 0.30 -12.62 7.91
N LEU A 11 -0.28 -13.80 7.67
CA LEU A 11 -1.29 -14.01 6.64
C LEU A 11 -2.56 -13.22 6.95
N HIS A 12 -3.03 -13.26 8.20
CA HIS A 12 -4.25 -12.60 8.63
C HIS A 12 -4.15 -11.08 8.46
N ARG A 13 -2.96 -10.48 8.62
CA ARG A 13 -2.74 -9.04 8.35
C ARG A 13 -2.98 -8.63 6.88
N ILE A 14 -2.98 -9.58 5.94
CA ILE A 14 -3.30 -9.32 4.53
C ILE A 14 -4.80 -9.01 4.34
N LEU A 15 -5.64 -9.16 5.39
CA LEU A 15 -7.00 -8.62 5.41
C LEU A 15 -7.07 -7.11 5.12
N ASN A 16 -5.96 -6.38 5.28
CA ASN A 16 -5.85 -4.98 4.85
C ASN A 16 -6.07 -4.73 3.34
N LEU A 17 -6.12 -5.79 2.51
CA LEU A 17 -6.49 -5.71 1.10
C LEU A 17 -8.00 -5.62 0.89
N ARG A 18 -8.80 -6.12 1.83
CA ARG A 18 -10.27 -6.11 1.76
C ARG A 18 -10.85 -4.77 2.18
N VAL A 19 -10.20 -4.14 3.16
CA VAL A 19 -10.71 -2.97 3.87
C VAL A 19 -9.71 -1.81 3.84
N GLY A 20 -10.22 -0.59 3.75
CA GLY A 20 -9.46 0.65 3.94
C GLY A 20 -9.59 1.63 2.78
N PRO A 21 -8.84 2.74 2.79
CA PRO A 21 -8.88 3.73 1.71
C PRO A 21 -8.51 3.09 0.37
N GLY A 22 -9.40 3.20 -0.61
CA GLY A 22 -9.27 2.57 -1.92
C GLY A 22 -9.92 1.18 -2.04
N ALA A 23 -10.54 0.64 -1.00
CA ALA A 23 -11.44 -0.50 -1.15
C ALA A 23 -12.78 0.03 -1.70
N ALA A 24 -13.02 -0.18 -2.99
CA ALA A 24 -14.24 0.24 -3.66
C ALA A 24 -14.62 -0.72 -4.77
N VAL A 25 -15.91 -0.79 -5.08
CA VAL A 25 -16.45 -1.53 -6.22
C VAL A 25 -16.63 -0.54 -7.37
N LEU A 26 -15.87 -0.75 -8.44
CA LEU A 26 -16.01 0.01 -9.68
C LEU A 26 -17.30 -0.37 -10.44
N PRO A 27 -17.98 0.61 -11.07
CA PRO A 27 -19.06 0.32 -12.00
C PRO A 27 -18.54 -0.37 -13.26
N ASN A 28 -19.43 -1.09 -13.96
CA ASN A 28 -19.13 -1.79 -15.22
C ASN A 28 -18.83 -0.85 -16.41
N THR A 29 -18.79 0.46 -16.18
CA THR A 29 -18.42 1.47 -17.17
C THR A 29 -16.91 1.52 -17.38
N ILE A 30 -16.09 0.99 -16.47
CA ILE A 30 -14.63 1.06 -16.55
C ILE A 30 -14.08 -0.22 -17.17
N THR A 31 -13.26 -0.08 -18.22
CA THR A 31 -12.64 -1.21 -18.92
C THR A 31 -11.19 -1.42 -18.52
N ARG A 32 -10.43 -0.35 -18.27
CA ARG A 32 -9.00 -0.44 -17.92
C ARG A 32 -8.57 0.77 -17.11
N ILE A 33 -7.62 0.55 -16.21
CA ILE A 33 -6.91 1.61 -15.48
C ILE A 33 -5.43 1.49 -15.81
N HIS A 34 -4.81 2.61 -16.17
CA HIS A 34 -3.38 2.69 -16.44
C HIS A 34 -2.76 3.76 -15.56
N LEU A 35 -1.66 3.41 -14.89
CA LEU A 35 -0.89 4.31 -14.04
C LEU A 35 0.53 4.42 -14.60
N GLU A 36 1.01 5.63 -14.81
CA GLU A 36 2.37 5.91 -15.20
C GLU A 36 3.02 6.86 -14.20
N PHE A 37 4.16 6.48 -13.61
CA PHE A 37 4.93 7.34 -12.72
C PHE A 37 6.39 6.85 -12.60
N ALA A 38 7.27 7.69 -12.06
CA ALA A 38 8.68 7.33 -11.91
C ALA A 38 8.89 6.30 -10.78
N SER A 39 9.85 5.39 -10.96
CA SER A 39 10.26 4.42 -9.94
C SER A 39 10.86 5.07 -8.69
N LYS A 40 11.56 6.21 -8.86
CA LYS A 40 12.13 7.01 -7.78
C LYS A 40 11.08 7.94 -7.19
N ALA A 41 11.13 8.10 -5.86
CA ALA A 41 10.15 8.87 -5.10
C ALA A 41 10.37 10.40 -5.12
N GLY A 42 11.41 10.90 -5.79
CA GLY A 42 11.69 12.33 -5.91
C GLY A 42 10.68 13.06 -6.81
N ALA A 43 10.81 14.39 -6.93
CA ALA A 43 10.09 15.22 -7.92
C ALA A 43 8.56 15.04 -7.98
N GLY A 44 7.91 14.77 -6.84
CA GLY A 44 6.44 14.67 -6.76
C GLY A 44 5.85 13.29 -7.05
N HIS A 45 6.67 12.23 -7.12
CA HIS A 45 6.20 10.85 -7.40
C HIS A 45 5.82 10.03 -6.15
N VAL A 46 5.93 10.60 -4.94
CA VAL A 46 5.58 9.90 -3.68
C VAL A 46 4.10 9.51 -3.62
N GLY A 47 3.20 10.43 -3.98
CA GLY A 47 1.76 10.19 -3.93
C GLY A 47 1.29 9.06 -4.83
N PRO A 48 1.60 9.07 -6.14
CA PRO A 48 1.31 7.98 -7.06
C PRO A 48 1.82 6.61 -6.56
N ARG A 49 3.03 6.58 -5.98
CA ARG A 49 3.60 5.37 -5.40
C ARG A 49 2.79 4.85 -4.22
N LYS A 50 2.37 5.74 -3.31
CA LYS A 50 1.54 5.39 -2.15
C LYS A 50 0.14 4.97 -2.58
N PHE A 51 -0.47 5.69 -3.51
CA PHE A 51 -1.74 5.33 -4.12
C PHE A 51 -1.70 3.91 -4.74
N TRP A 52 -0.64 3.58 -5.48
CA TRP A 52 -0.45 2.22 -6.00
C TRP A 52 -0.29 1.17 -4.90
N GLN A 53 0.55 1.43 -3.89
CA GLN A 53 0.84 0.47 -2.83
C GLN A 53 -0.37 0.16 -1.94
N ASP A 54 -1.19 1.18 -1.65
CA ASP A 54 -2.25 1.08 -0.66
C ASP A 54 -3.64 0.98 -1.32
N CYS A 55 -3.95 1.84 -2.29
CA CYS A 55 -5.30 1.93 -2.88
C CYS A 55 -5.51 0.95 -4.05
N VAL A 56 -4.60 0.93 -5.04
CA VAL A 56 -4.79 0.12 -6.26
C VAL A 56 -4.83 -1.38 -5.96
N ARG A 57 -4.09 -1.84 -4.94
CA ARG A 57 -4.14 -3.26 -4.51
C ARG A 57 -5.51 -3.65 -3.96
N ARG A 58 -6.14 -2.75 -3.21
CA ARG A 58 -7.49 -2.94 -2.65
C ARG A 58 -8.55 -2.90 -3.75
N LEU A 59 -8.45 -1.94 -4.67
CA LEU A 59 -9.32 -1.89 -5.85
C LEU A 59 -9.25 -3.20 -6.65
N LYS A 60 -8.04 -3.74 -6.88
CA LYS A 60 -7.88 -4.98 -7.64
C LYS A 60 -8.50 -6.21 -6.96
N TYR A 61 -8.54 -6.23 -5.62
CA TYR A 61 -9.17 -7.30 -4.86
C TYR A 61 -10.68 -7.36 -5.13
N HIS A 62 -11.36 -6.22 -5.11
CA HIS A 62 -12.80 -6.12 -5.38
C HIS A 62 -13.16 -6.13 -6.87
N ASN A 63 -12.24 -5.70 -7.73
CA ASN A 63 -12.44 -5.65 -9.18
C ASN A 63 -11.40 -6.48 -9.94
N PRO A 64 -11.41 -7.82 -9.81
CA PRO A 64 -10.42 -8.68 -10.47
C PRO A 64 -10.53 -8.64 -12.00
N ALA A 65 -11.73 -8.40 -12.54
CA ALA A 65 -11.97 -8.33 -13.97
C ALA A 65 -11.34 -7.11 -14.66
N VAL A 66 -11.16 -6.00 -13.94
CA VAL A 66 -10.61 -4.76 -14.52
C VAL A 66 -9.08 -4.86 -14.58
N PRO A 67 -8.44 -4.82 -15.77
CA PRO A 67 -7.00 -4.73 -15.89
C PRO A 67 -6.50 -3.39 -15.33
N MET A 68 -5.58 -3.47 -14.36
CA MET A 68 -4.88 -2.33 -13.78
C MET A 68 -3.40 -2.46 -14.12
N ILE A 69 -2.91 -1.61 -15.01
CA ILE A 69 -1.55 -1.68 -15.56
C ILE A 69 -0.73 -0.54 -14.96
N ILE A 70 0.51 -0.84 -14.56
CA ILE A 70 1.42 0.14 -13.97
C ILE A 70 2.70 0.17 -14.80
N ASN A 71 2.98 1.32 -15.40
CA ASN A 71 4.22 1.61 -16.09
C ASN A 71 5.10 2.47 -15.19
N ARG A 72 6.23 1.89 -14.75
CA ARG A 72 7.22 2.63 -13.96
C ARG A 72 8.39 3.02 -14.83
N THR A 73 8.63 4.31 -14.93
CA THR A 73 9.76 4.86 -15.70
C THR A 73 10.98 5.08 -14.80
N THR A 74 12.18 5.14 -15.38
CA THR A 74 13.43 5.43 -14.65
C THR A 74 13.70 6.94 -14.54
N SER A 75 13.14 7.74 -15.46
CA SER A 75 13.25 9.20 -15.46
C SER A 75 12.45 9.82 -14.32
N ALA A 76 13.12 10.61 -13.47
CA ALA A 76 12.48 11.30 -12.34
C ALA A 76 11.57 12.46 -12.79
N ASP A 77 11.87 13.08 -13.93
CA ASP A 77 11.09 14.21 -14.46
C ASP A 77 9.90 13.77 -15.30
N GLY A 78 9.77 12.45 -15.52
CA GLY A 78 8.68 11.86 -16.28
C GLY A 78 7.29 12.26 -15.79
N PRO A 79 6.27 12.13 -16.66
CA PRO A 79 4.89 12.41 -16.27
C PRO A 79 4.43 11.44 -15.18
N ALA A 80 3.61 11.93 -14.25
CA ALA A 80 2.87 11.09 -13.34
C ALA A 80 1.38 11.22 -13.65
N LYS A 81 0.85 10.26 -14.43
CA LYS A 81 -0.51 10.32 -14.96
C LYS A 81 -1.26 9.04 -14.65
N MET A 82 -2.56 9.18 -14.44
CA MET A 82 -3.52 8.08 -14.36
C MET A 82 -4.51 8.21 -15.50
N THR A 83 -4.66 7.14 -16.29
CA THR A 83 -5.56 7.09 -17.43
C THR A 83 -6.66 6.08 -17.17
N LEU A 84 -7.90 6.55 -17.19
CA LEU A 84 -9.12 5.76 -17.00
C LEU A 84 -9.77 5.54 -18.36
N TYR A 85 -10.00 4.28 -18.69
CA TYR A 85 -10.67 3.87 -19.92
C TYR A 85 -12.11 3.46 -19.61
N PHE A 86 -13.07 4.10 -20.27
CA PHE A 86 -14.48 3.81 -20.12
C PHE A 86 -15.05 3.09 -21.35
N LYS A 87 -15.99 2.18 -21.09
CA LYS A 87 -16.78 1.44 -22.05
C LYS A 87 -17.76 2.37 -22.77
N LYS A 88 -18.12 2.03 -24.01
CA LYS A 88 -19.27 2.67 -24.68
C LYS A 88 -20.56 2.22 -23.98
N PRO A 89 -21.56 3.10 -23.80
CA PRO A 89 -22.80 2.78 -23.11
C PRO A 89 -23.58 1.59 -23.72
N ASP A 90 -23.36 1.27 -25.01
CA ASP A 90 -24.03 0.16 -25.72
C ASP A 90 -23.12 -1.03 -26.08
N ALA A 91 -21.83 -1.01 -25.73
CA ALA A 91 -20.96 -2.13 -26.05
C ALA A 91 -21.16 -3.25 -25.02
N GLN A 92 -21.48 -4.48 -25.45
CA GLN A 92 -21.54 -5.65 -24.57
C GLN A 92 -20.15 -6.27 -24.33
N THR A 93 -19.24 -6.16 -25.30
CA THR A 93 -17.89 -6.75 -25.26
C THR A 93 -16.79 -5.71 -24.97
N PRO A 94 -15.77 -6.03 -24.14
CA PRO A 94 -14.67 -5.12 -23.81
C PRO A 94 -13.60 -4.96 -24.91
N ALA A 95 -13.81 -5.53 -26.12
CA ALA A 95 -12.82 -5.56 -27.19
C ALA A 95 -12.82 -4.32 -28.10
N ASP A 96 -13.85 -3.48 -28.03
CA ASP A 96 -13.91 -2.25 -28.83
C ASP A 96 -13.09 -1.13 -28.20
N ALA A 97 -12.48 -0.30 -29.05
CA ALA A 97 -11.71 0.87 -28.66
C ALA A 97 -12.41 1.69 -27.56
N PRO A 98 -11.68 2.20 -26.55
CA PRO A 98 -12.27 2.89 -25.42
C PRO A 98 -13.10 4.09 -25.88
N ALA A 99 -14.32 4.22 -25.36
CA ALA A 99 -15.25 5.28 -25.73
C ALA A 99 -14.75 6.65 -25.29
N ARG A 100 -14.27 6.68 -24.05
CA ARG A 100 -13.86 7.87 -23.33
C ARG A 100 -12.62 7.51 -22.53
N VAL A 101 -11.61 8.35 -22.70
CA VAL A 101 -10.34 8.26 -22.00
C VAL A 101 -10.22 9.51 -21.13
N VAL A 102 -10.09 9.33 -19.83
CA VAL A 102 -9.89 10.44 -18.88
C VAL A 102 -8.46 10.35 -18.37
N GLU A 103 -7.67 11.40 -18.63
CA GLU A 103 -6.32 11.54 -18.10
C GLU A 103 -6.34 12.45 -16.87
N LEU A 104 -5.76 11.96 -15.78
CA LEU A 104 -5.62 12.66 -14.51
C LEU A 104 -4.14 12.87 -14.22
N ASP A 105 -3.72 14.13 -14.08
CA ASP A 105 -2.39 14.46 -13.57
C ASP A 105 -2.35 14.20 -12.06
N ILE A 106 -1.41 13.36 -11.65
CA ILE A 106 -1.23 12.93 -10.25
C ILE A 106 0.15 13.33 -9.70
N LYS A 107 0.94 14.09 -10.47
CA LYS A 107 2.25 14.57 -10.02
C LYS A 107 2.10 15.58 -8.89
N GLY A 108 2.89 15.40 -7.83
CA GLY A 108 2.88 16.29 -6.65
C GLY A 108 1.64 16.17 -5.76
N LYS A 109 0.65 15.34 -6.12
CA LYS A 109 -0.54 15.11 -5.31
C LYS A 109 -0.27 14.09 -4.22
N ARG A 110 -0.98 14.17 -3.10
CA ARG A 110 -0.99 13.13 -2.06
C ARG A 110 -1.88 11.96 -2.48
N SER A 111 -1.63 10.77 -1.92
CA SER A 111 -2.45 9.57 -2.17
C SER A 111 -3.93 9.81 -1.96
N ASP A 112 -4.27 10.52 -0.88
CA ASP A 112 -5.65 10.76 -0.43
C ASP A 112 -6.38 11.63 -1.47
N ALA A 113 -5.73 12.72 -1.91
CA ALA A 113 -6.26 13.59 -2.95
C ALA A 113 -6.38 12.89 -4.32
N ILE A 114 -5.48 11.96 -4.64
CA ILE A 114 -5.59 11.14 -5.86
C ILE A 114 -6.82 10.22 -5.77
N LEU A 115 -7.04 9.62 -4.59
CA LEU A 115 -8.20 8.77 -4.34
C LEU A 115 -9.51 9.56 -4.43
N ASP A 116 -9.60 10.75 -3.86
CA ASP A 116 -10.83 11.57 -3.91
C ASP A 116 -11.21 11.92 -5.35
N VAL A 117 -10.22 12.34 -6.15
CA VAL A 117 -10.42 12.62 -7.57
C VAL A 117 -10.82 11.36 -8.33
N PHE A 118 -10.20 10.22 -8.04
CA PHE A 118 -10.54 8.94 -8.65
C PHE A 118 -11.98 8.52 -8.32
N MET A 119 -12.38 8.57 -7.06
CA MET A 119 -13.72 8.19 -6.61
C MET A 119 -14.78 9.09 -7.25
N ARG A 120 -14.50 10.40 -7.35
CA ARG A 120 -15.39 11.36 -8.02
C ARG A 120 -15.57 11.06 -9.50
N GLU A 121 -14.49 10.78 -10.23
CA GLU A 121 -14.55 10.50 -11.67
C GLU A 121 -15.14 9.13 -11.99
N THR A 122 -14.89 8.13 -11.13
CA THR A 122 -15.36 6.76 -11.35
C THR A 122 -16.74 6.50 -10.78
N SER A 123 -17.23 7.33 -9.86
CA SER A 123 -18.47 7.09 -9.10
C SER A 123 -18.48 5.69 -8.45
N ALA A 124 -17.31 5.25 -7.98
CA ALA A 124 -17.17 3.95 -7.33
C ALA A 124 -17.77 3.96 -5.92
N GLU A 125 -18.32 2.82 -5.50
CA GLU A 125 -18.92 2.67 -4.17
C GLU A 125 -17.87 2.14 -3.18
N PRO A 126 -17.61 2.84 -2.06
CA PRO A 126 -16.65 2.38 -1.07
C PRO A 126 -17.17 1.14 -0.34
N VAL A 127 -16.27 0.19 -0.07
CA VAL A 127 -16.60 -1.02 0.68
C VAL A 127 -16.38 -0.77 2.17
N ALA A 128 -17.45 -0.90 2.96
CA ALA A 128 -17.39 -0.82 4.41
C ALA A 128 -16.84 -2.12 5.02
N PRO A 129 -16.05 -2.05 6.11
CA PRO A 129 -15.65 -3.24 6.84
C PRO A 129 -16.83 -4.00 7.42
N THR A 130 -16.71 -5.32 7.46
CA THR A 130 -17.60 -6.18 8.23
C THR A 130 -17.17 -6.23 9.71
N PRO A 131 -18.07 -6.53 10.66
CA PRO A 131 -17.73 -6.58 12.09
C PRO A 131 -16.57 -7.52 12.42
N GLU A 132 -16.49 -8.68 11.76
CA GLU A 132 -15.39 -9.64 11.94
C GLU A 132 -14.03 -9.05 11.53
N GLU A 133 -14.00 -8.25 10.46
CA GLU A 133 -12.78 -7.58 10.01
C GLU A 133 -12.36 -6.49 11.00
N GLU A 134 -13.31 -5.74 11.56
CA GLU A 134 -13.03 -4.74 12.60
C GLU A 134 -12.41 -5.37 13.85
N GLU A 135 -12.96 -6.50 14.30
CA GLU A 135 -12.39 -7.27 15.42
C GLU A 135 -10.97 -7.75 15.11
N ALA A 136 -10.72 -8.26 13.90
CA ALA A 136 -9.39 -8.68 13.47
C ALA A 136 -8.40 -7.50 13.48
N PHE A 137 -8.80 -6.33 13.00
CA PHE A 137 -7.96 -5.12 13.08
C PHE A 137 -7.69 -4.69 14.51
N ALA A 138 -8.69 -4.74 15.40
CA ALA A 138 -8.51 -4.45 16.82
C ALA A 138 -7.54 -5.44 17.50
N GLN A 139 -7.58 -6.72 17.11
CA GLN A 139 -6.61 -7.71 17.57
C GLN A 139 -5.19 -7.41 17.07
N PHE A 140 -5.03 -7.02 15.80
CA PHE A 140 -3.70 -6.63 15.28
C PHE A 140 -3.13 -5.42 15.99
N GLU A 141 -3.94 -4.42 16.28
CA GLU A 141 -3.50 -3.22 17.00
C GLU A 141 -3.02 -3.56 18.42
N LYS A 142 -3.70 -4.47 19.12
CA LYS A 142 -3.27 -4.99 20.42
C LYS A 142 -1.92 -5.71 20.31
N LEU A 143 -1.74 -6.54 19.28
CA LEU A 143 -0.50 -7.26 19.03
C LEU A 143 0.67 -6.32 18.68
N ASP A 144 0.42 -5.25 17.92
CA ASP A 144 1.44 -4.25 17.58
C ASP A 144 1.89 -3.47 18.81
N LYS A 145 0.97 -3.06 19.68
CA LYS A 145 1.29 -2.40 20.96
C LYS A 145 2.18 -3.27 21.84
N LEU A 146 1.86 -4.57 21.93
CA LEU A 146 2.68 -5.52 22.69
C LEU A 146 4.06 -5.71 22.04
N ALA A 147 4.11 -5.85 20.72
CA ALA A 147 5.37 -6.01 19.99
C ALA A 147 6.30 -4.79 20.14
N ASP A 148 5.75 -3.57 20.12
CA ASP A 148 6.53 -2.35 20.32
C ASP A 148 7.07 -2.24 21.76
N TYR A 149 6.24 -2.60 22.75
CA TYR A 149 6.70 -2.70 24.14
C TYR A 149 7.87 -3.69 24.27
N ASP A 150 7.73 -4.91 23.76
CA ASP A 150 8.77 -5.92 23.83
C ASP A 150 10.03 -5.50 23.07
N ARG A 151 9.88 -4.87 21.90
CA ARG A 151 11.00 -4.36 21.10
C ARG A 151 11.80 -3.31 21.85
N THR A 152 11.13 -2.37 22.53
CA THR A 152 11.81 -1.34 23.31
C THR A 152 12.52 -1.92 24.54
N ARG A 153 11.90 -2.88 25.24
CA ARG A 153 12.50 -3.59 26.38
C ARG A 153 13.76 -4.36 25.96
N MET A 154 13.67 -5.17 24.91
CA MET A 154 14.80 -5.96 24.41
C MET A 154 15.93 -5.08 23.91
N LYS A 155 15.62 -3.97 23.24
CA LYS A 155 16.63 -3.00 22.82
C LYS A 155 17.43 -2.46 24.00
N LYS A 156 16.77 -2.07 25.10
CA LYS A 156 17.45 -1.58 26.31
C LYS A 156 18.41 -2.63 26.88
N MET A 157 17.94 -3.87 27.05
CA MET A 157 18.79 -4.96 27.57
C MET A 157 20.00 -5.24 26.67
N LEU A 158 19.81 -5.30 25.35
CA LEU A 158 20.89 -5.55 24.41
C LEU A 158 21.90 -4.39 24.36
N ASP A 159 21.45 -3.15 24.49
CA ASP A 159 22.31 -1.98 24.55
C ASP A 159 23.15 -1.96 25.84
N GLU A 160 22.58 -2.36 26.98
CA GLU A 160 23.28 -2.52 28.26
C GLU A 160 24.34 -3.63 28.20
N GLU A 161 23.99 -4.81 27.68
CA GLU A 161 24.93 -5.91 27.49
C GLU A 161 26.09 -5.50 26.57
N ARG A 162 25.78 -4.80 25.47
CA ARG A 162 26.79 -4.29 24.54
C ARG A 162 27.74 -3.29 25.22
N LYS A 163 27.21 -2.38 26.05
CA LYS A 163 28.02 -1.43 26.83
C LYS A 163 28.89 -2.14 27.86
N ALA A 164 28.34 -3.08 28.63
CA ALA A 164 29.09 -3.86 29.62
C ALA A 164 30.23 -4.65 28.96
N LYS A 165 29.94 -5.33 27.85
CA LYS A 165 30.95 -6.06 27.07
C LYS A 165 32.05 -5.15 26.52
N ALA A 166 31.69 -3.96 26.04
CA ALA A 166 32.66 -2.97 25.57
C ALA A 166 33.56 -2.44 26.70
N MET A 167 32.99 -2.16 27.88
CA MET A 167 33.73 -1.74 29.06
C MET A 167 34.72 -2.81 29.53
N LEU A 168 34.28 -4.07 29.65
CA LEU A 168 35.14 -5.19 30.01
C LEU A 168 36.27 -5.40 28.99
N ARG A 169 35.98 -5.25 27.69
CA ARG A 169 37.00 -5.34 26.64
C ARG A 169 38.05 -4.23 26.77
N ARG A 170 37.63 -2.98 27.06
CA ARG A 170 38.55 -1.85 27.27
C ARG A 170 39.42 -2.06 28.51
N ALA A 171 38.84 -2.55 29.61
CA ALA A 171 39.56 -2.85 30.84
C ALA A 171 40.62 -3.95 30.63
N LYS A 172 40.25 -5.04 29.93
CA LYS A 172 41.20 -6.12 29.61
C LYS A 172 42.34 -5.65 28.70
N ALA A 173 42.07 -4.81 27.71
CA ALA A 173 43.10 -4.27 26.81
C ALA A 173 44.07 -3.31 27.52
N GLY A 174 43.60 -2.56 28.52
CA GLY A 174 44.45 -1.67 29.31
C GLY A 174 45.29 -2.39 30.38
N ALA A 175 44.92 -3.61 30.77
CA ALA A 175 45.68 -4.43 31.73
C ALA A 175 46.75 -5.31 31.05
N SER A 176 46.71 -5.45 29.73
CA SER A 176 47.67 -6.22 28.93
C SER A 176 48.70 -5.35 28.19
N ALA A 177 48.79 -4.06 28.54
CA ALA A 177 49.75 -3.08 28.02
C ALA A 177 50.59 -2.55 29.19
#